data_AF-A0A356C0N2-F1
#
_entry.id   AF-A0A356C0N2-F1
#
_cell.length_a   1.000
_cell.length_b   1.000
_cell.length_c   1.000
_cell.angle_alpha   90.00
_cell.angle_beta   90.00
_cell.angle_gamma   90.00
#
_symmetry.space_group_name_H-M   'P 1'
#
loop_
_entity.id
_entity.type
_entity.pdbx_description
1 polymer ?
#
loop_
_entity_poly.entity_id
_entity_poly.type
_entity_poly.pdbx_seq_one_letter_code
_entity_poly.pdbx_strand_id
1 'polypeptide(L)'
;RAEDKELAIVLVAAGSEVSLAIKVAEKVEKKGFGVRVVSVPCREIYLSQDPIYRAKVIPENVPTLAIELGVGTGWHAINPGGFVGVYDLNRFGASGPGPKVAEHLGFTV
;
A
#
# COMPACT_ATOMS: atom_id res chain seq x y z
N ARG A 1 -8.49 -7.92 -7.81
CA ARG A 1 -8.50 -7.70 -9.28
C ARG A 1 -7.64 -8.79 -9.90
N ALA A 2 -7.93 -9.25 -11.12
CA ALA A 2 -7.08 -10.23 -11.80
C ALA A 2 -5.75 -9.57 -12.20
N GLU A 3 -4.67 -10.35 -12.21
CA GLU A 3 -3.35 -9.88 -12.63
C GLU A 3 -3.18 -10.17 -14.12
N ASP A 4 -3.23 -9.13 -14.95
CA ASP A 4 -3.11 -9.28 -16.40
C ASP A 4 -1.65 -9.38 -16.88
N LYS A 5 -0.70 -9.05 -15.99
CA LYS A 5 0.74 -8.98 -16.26
C LYS A 5 1.54 -9.56 -15.10
N GLU A 6 2.81 -9.86 -15.36
CA GLU A 6 3.75 -10.24 -14.31
C GLU A 6 3.77 -9.17 -13.22
N LEU A 7 3.65 -9.63 -11.97
CA LEU A 7 3.44 -8.78 -10.82
C LEU A 7 4.73 -8.02 -10.50
N ALA A 8 4.72 -6.71 -10.75
CA ALA A 8 5.87 -5.84 -10.57
C ALA A 8 5.89 -5.16 -9.20
N ILE A 9 4.72 -4.91 -8.59
CA ILE A 9 4.61 -4.25 -7.29
C ILE A 9 3.31 -4.63 -6.57
N VAL A 10 3.38 -4.72 -5.24
CA VAL A 10 2.21 -4.82 -4.36
C VAL A 10 1.99 -3.49 -3.64
N LEU A 11 0.83 -2.88 -3.82
CA LEU A 11 0.38 -1.71 -3.07
C LEU A 11 -0.45 -2.20 -1.87
N VAL A 12 0.01 -1.91 -0.67
CA VAL A 12 -0.69 -2.21 0.58
C VAL A 12 -1.28 -0.92 1.13
N ALA A 13 -2.55 -0.92 1.51
CA ALA A 13 -3.17 0.25 2.12
C ALA A 13 -4.22 -0.16 3.16
N ALA A 14 -4.53 0.76 4.07
CA ALA A 14 -5.60 0.64 5.06
C ALA A 14 -6.59 1.81 4.92
N GLY A 15 -7.84 1.58 5.33
CA GLY A 15 -8.85 2.65 5.42
C GLY A 15 -9.08 3.44 4.11
N SER A 16 -9.03 4.76 4.22
CA SER A 16 -9.27 5.71 3.11
C SER A 16 -8.24 5.60 1.99
N GLU A 17 -7.01 5.18 2.28
CA GLU A 17 -5.92 5.14 1.31
C GLU A 17 -6.04 3.98 0.32
N VAL A 18 -6.92 3.01 0.57
CA VAL A 18 -7.23 1.94 -0.40
C VAL A 18 -7.76 2.53 -1.71
N SER A 19 -8.58 3.59 -1.65
CA SER A 19 -9.08 4.27 -2.85
C SER A 19 -7.95 4.93 -3.64
N LEU A 20 -6.94 5.49 -2.95
CA LEU A 20 -5.75 6.05 -3.55
C LEU A 20 -4.91 4.95 -4.24
N ALA A 21 -4.67 3.83 -3.55
CA ALA A 21 -3.92 2.70 -4.09
C ALA A 21 -4.55 2.11 -5.36
N ILE A 22 -5.90 2.03 -5.43
CA ILE A 22 -6.62 1.59 -6.63
C ILE A 22 -6.35 2.53 -7.81
N LYS A 23 -6.45 3.85 -7.59
CA LYS A 23 -6.19 4.85 -8.66
C LYS A 23 -4.73 4.82 -9.14
N VAL A 24 -3.78 4.60 -8.22
CA VAL A 24 -2.35 4.42 -8.57
C VAL A 24 -2.18 3.17 -9.42
N ALA A 25 -2.77 2.04 -9.01
CA ALA A 25 -2.73 0.80 -9.77
C ALA A 25 -3.25 1.00 -11.20
N GLU A 26 -4.41 1.66 -11.39
CA GLU A 26 -4.96 1.93 -12.71
C GLU A 26 -4.02 2.77 -13.61
N LYS A 27 -3.29 3.74 -13.05
CA LYS A 27 -2.32 4.53 -13.82
C LYS A 27 -1.07 3.73 -14.16
N VAL A 28 -0.59 2.90 -13.24
CA VAL A 28 0.63 2.10 -13.40
C VAL A 28 0.39 0.91 -14.34
N GLU A 29 -0.77 0.26 -14.27
CA GLU A 29 -1.21 -0.78 -15.19
C GLU A 29 -1.27 -0.28 -16.64
N LYS A 30 -1.71 0.97 -16.86
CA LYS A 30 -1.67 1.62 -18.19
C LYS A 30 -0.25 1.82 -18.73
N LYS A 31 0.75 1.91 -17.86
CA LYS A 31 2.18 1.92 -18.24
C LYS A 31 2.74 0.52 -18.48
N GLY A 32 1.94 -0.50 -18.21
CA GLY A 32 2.20 -1.87 -18.57
C GLY A 32 2.88 -2.71 -17.49
N PHE A 33 2.78 -2.32 -16.22
CA PHE A 33 3.25 -3.10 -15.08
C PHE A 33 2.09 -3.85 -14.41
N GLY A 34 2.33 -5.07 -13.90
CA GLY A 34 1.36 -5.77 -13.05
C GLY A 34 1.34 -5.16 -11.65
N VAL A 35 0.16 -4.78 -11.16
CA VAL A 35 -0.01 -4.18 -9.83
C VAL A 35 -1.06 -4.93 -9.03
N ARG A 36 -0.70 -5.34 -7.82
CA ARG A 36 -1.66 -5.89 -6.86
C ARG A 36 -1.99 -4.84 -5.81
N VAL A 37 -3.27 -4.64 -5.53
CA VAL A 37 -3.72 -3.84 -4.38
C VAL A 37 -4.20 -4.78 -3.29
N VAL A 38 -3.62 -4.66 -2.10
CA VAL A 38 -3.98 -5.42 -0.90
C VAL A 38 -4.52 -4.45 0.15
N SER A 39 -5.80 -4.62 0.50
CA SER A 39 -6.40 -3.91 1.62
C SER A 39 -6.09 -4.66 2.92
N VAL A 40 -5.40 -4.00 3.86
CA VAL A 40 -5.05 -4.56 5.18
C VAL A 40 -5.76 -3.75 6.25
N PRO A 41 -7.03 -4.06 6.58
CA PRO A 41 -7.79 -3.30 7.57
C PRO A 41 -7.32 -3.52 9.01
N CYS A 42 -6.65 -4.65 9.29
CA CYS A 42 -6.06 -4.95 10.58
C CYS A 42 -4.75 -5.70 10.37
N ARG A 43 -3.63 -5.04 10.71
CA ARG A 43 -2.29 -5.58 10.51
C ARG A 43 -2.03 -6.76 11.44
N GLU A 44 -2.50 -6.69 12.68
CA GLU A 44 -2.33 -7.73 13.70
C GLU A 44 -3.00 -9.03 13.27
N ILE A 45 -4.22 -8.97 12.73
CA ILE A 45 -4.92 -10.14 12.18
C ILE A 45 -4.19 -10.68 10.95
N TYR A 46 -3.71 -9.81 10.05
CA TYR A 46 -2.94 -10.27 8.89
C TYR A 46 -1.64 -10.97 9.30
N LEU A 47 -0.90 -10.40 10.26
CA LEU A 47 0.37 -10.95 10.73
C LEU A 47 0.22 -12.25 11.51
N SER A 48 -0.96 -12.52 12.09
CA SER A 48 -1.26 -13.79 12.74
C SER A 48 -1.66 -14.91 11.77
N GLN A 49 -1.87 -14.60 10.49
CA GLN A 49 -2.16 -15.62 9.47
C GLN A 49 -0.92 -16.48 9.19
N ASP A 50 -1.17 -17.68 8.66
CA ASP A 50 -0.10 -18.61 8.33
C ASP A 50 0.86 -18.03 7.26
N PRO A 51 2.15 -18.42 7.27
CA PRO A 51 3.13 -17.90 6.32
C PRO A 51 2.80 -18.16 4.85
N ILE A 52 2.12 -19.27 4.54
CA ILE A 52 1.75 -19.63 3.16
C ILE A 52 0.68 -18.66 2.65
N TYR A 53 -0.33 -18.35 3.47
CA TYR A 53 -1.32 -17.33 3.16
C TYR A 53 -0.67 -15.96 2.98
N ARG A 54 0.20 -15.54 3.91
CA ARG A 54 0.87 -14.24 3.81
C ARG A 54 1.69 -14.11 2.52
N ALA A 55 2.50 -15.11 2.19
CA ALA A 55 3.28 -15.14 0.94
C ALA A 55 2.40 -15.17 -0.32
N LYS A 56 1.22 -15.81 -0.25
CA LYS A 56 0.25 -15.78 -1.35
C LYS A 56 -0.34 -14.38 -1.56
N VAL A 57 -0.62 -13.64 -0.49
CA VAL A 57 -1.19 -12.28 -0.55
C VAL A 57 -0.12 -11.25 -0.93
N ILE A 58 1.04 -11.30 -0.28
CA ILE A 58 2.18 -10.41 -0.47
C ILE A 58 3.44 -11.27 -0.66
N PRO A 59 3.85 -11.55 -1.90
CA PRO A 59 5.05 -12.34 -2.18
C PRO A 59 6.34 -11.60 -1.78
N GLU A 60 7.30 -12.31 -1.19
CA GLU A 60 8.59 -11.72 -0.75
C GLU A 60 9.46 -11.25 -1.92
N ASN A 61 9.33 -11.89 -3.09
CA ASN A 61 10.10 -11.59 -4.29
C ASN A 61 9.58 -10.38 -5.09
N VAL A 62 8.49 -9.76 -4.66
CA VAL A 62 7.89 -8.58 -5.31
C VAL A 62 7.97 -7.39 -4.35
N PRO A 63 8.47 -6.23 -4.80
CA PRO A 63 8.53 -5.05 -3.94
C PRO A 63 7.13 -4.63 -3.48
N THR A 64 7.04 -4.21 -2.23
CA THR A 64 5.80 -3.76 -1.59
C THR A 64 5.88 -2.28 -1.27
N LEU A 65 4.81 -1.52 -1.52
CA LEU A 65 4.65 -0.14 -1.07
C LEU A 65 3.42 -0.05 -0.15
N ALA A 66 3.64 0.22 1.13
CA ALA A 66 2.58 0.53 2.07
C ALA A 66 2.19 2.02 1.97
N ILE A 67 0.88 2.32 1.96
CA ILE A 67 0.32 3.65 1.77
C ILE A 67 -0.67 3.92 2.92
N GLU A 68 -0.35 4.88 3.79
CA GLU A 68 -1.23 5.29 4.88
C GLU A 68 -1.02 6.76 5.23
N LEU A 69 -2.11 7.52 5.42
CA LEU A 69 -2.09 8.90 5.92
C LEU A 69 -1.86 8.93 7.45
N GLY A 70 -0.78 8.30 7.90
CA GLY A 70 -0.47 8.10 9.32
C GLY A 70 0.99 7.79 9.54
N VAL A 71 1.34 7.41 10.78
CA VAL A 71 2.72 7.02 11.12
C VAL A 71 3.04 5.68 10.47
N GLY A 72 4.12 5.62 9.67
CA GLY A 72 4.49 4.43 8.92
C GLY A 72 5.09 3.29 9.76
N THR A 73 5.34 3.53 11.04
CA THR A 73 6.02 2.56 11.92
C THR A 73 5.23 1.25 11.99
N GLY A 74 5.92 0.15 11.65
CA GLY A 74 5.39 -1.22 11.65
C GLY A 74 4.88 -1.72 10.30
N TRP A 75 4.77 -0.89 9.25
CA TRP A 75 4.44 -1.38 7.90
C TRP A 75 5.54 -2.26 7.30
N HIS A 76 6.80 -2.05 7.67
CA HIS A 76 7.91 -2.92 7.28
C HIS A 76 7.69 -4.38 7.71
N ALA A 77 6.92 -4.63 8.78
CA ALA A 77 6.62 -5.99 9.24
C ALA A 77 5.62 -6.74 8.34
N ILE A 78 4.96 -6.04 7.39
CA ILE A 78 3.97 -6.66 6.51
C ILE A 78 4.59 -7.69 5.56
N ASN A 79 5.88 -7.53 5.24
CA ASN A 79 6.62 -8.42 4.35
C ASN A 79 8.10 -8.49 4.80
N PRO A 80 8.41 -9.21 5.89
CA PRO A 80 9.70 -9.14 6.57
C PRO A 80 10.87 -9.71 5.74
N GLY A 81 10.60 -10.61 4.79
CA GLY A 81 11.61 -11.16 3.86
C GLY A 81 11.72 -10.37 2.56
N GLY A 82 10.83 -9.42 2.31
CA GLY A 82 10.76 -8.65 1.07
C GLY A 82 11.19 -7.19 1.22
N PHE A 83 11.26 -6.50 0.08
CA PHE A 83 11.46 -5.05 0.07
C PHE A 83 10.14 -4.33 0.37
N VAL A 84 10.12 -3.47 1.39
CA VAL A 84 8.96 -2.65 1.77
C VAL A 84 9.33 -1.18 1.77
N GLY A 85 8.75 -0.41 0.86
CA GLY A 85 8.67 1.04 0.95
C GLY A 85 7.42 1.46 1.72
N VAL A 86 7.48 2.62 2.37
CA VAL A 86 6.34 3.18 3.12
C VAL A 86 6.11 4.62 2.68
N TYR A 87 4.89 4.90 2.26
CA TYR A 87 4.38 6.22 1.94
C TYR A 87 3.47 6.68 3.08
N ASP A 88 4.07 7.41 4.02
CA ASP A 88 3.51 7.78 5.31
C ASP A 88 3.52 9.30 5.55
N LEU A 89 2.99 9.71 6.72
CA LEU A 89 3.01 11.08 7.19
C LEU A 89 3.78 11.17 8.53
N ASN A 90 5.04 11.60 8.46
CA ASN A 90 5.92 11.75 9.63
C ASN A 90 5.90 13.17 10.25
N ARG A 91 4.76 13.88 10.14
CA ARG A 91 4.54 15.21 10.73
C ARG A 91 3.08 15.40 11.12
N PHE A 92 2.79 16.44 11.90
CA PHE A 92 1.42 16.88 12.15
C PHE A 92 0.73 17.34 10.85
N GLY A 93 -0.60 17.29 10.86
CA GLY A 93 -1.45 17.70 9.74
C GLY A 93 -1.42 19.20 9.44
N ALA A 94 -2.45 19.65 8.74
CA ALA A 94 -2.67 21.06 8.42
C ALA A 94 -4.15 21.39 8.53
N SER A 95 -4.46 22.66 8.78
CA SER A 95 -5.84 23.15 8.81
C SER A 95 -6.33 23.42 7.39
N GLY A 96 -7.39 22.74 6.97
CA GLY A 96 -8.03 22.97 5.67
C GLY A 96 -8.98 21.84 5.28
N PRO A 97 -9.66 21.97 4.13
CA PRO A 97 -10.50 20.89 3.59
C PRO A 97 -9.67 19.63 3.31
N GLY A 98 -10.16 18.46 3.73
CA GLY A 98 -9.46 17.18 3.63
C GLY A 98 -8.75 16.92 2.30
N PRO A 99 -9.42 17.06 1.14
CA PRO A 99 -8.77 16.86 -0.17
C PRO A 99 -7.59 17.81 -0.44
N LYS A 100 -7.71 19.08 -0.05
CA LYS A 100 -6.62 20.06 -0.22
C LYS A 100 -5.45 19.79 0.72
N VAL A 101 -5.75 19.33 1.94
CA VAL A 101 -4.72 18.94 2.90
C VAL A 101 -3.99 17.69 2.41
N ALA A 102 -4.69 16.66 1.94
CA ALA A 102 -4.08 15.46 1.36
C ALA A 102 -3.16 15.81 0.18
N GLU A 103 -3.62 16.64 -0.75
CA GLU A 103 -2.82 17.13 -1.88
C GLU A 103 -1.58 17.91 -1.40
N HIS A 104 -1.76 18.84 -0.47
CA HIS A 104 -0.66 19.62 0.11
C HIS A 104 0.39 18.75 0.83
N LEU A 105 -0.05 17.64 1.43
CA LEU A 105 0.82 16.66 2.09
C LEU A 105 1.40 15.62 1.11
N GLY A 106 1.10 15.75 -0.20
CA GLY A 106 1.64 14.92 -1.26
C GLY A 106 0.81 13.69 -1.61
N PHE A 107 -0.23 13.36 -0.84
CA PHE A 107 -1.04 12.14 -1.00
C PHE A 107 -1.94 12.21 -2.24
N THR A 108 -1.32 11.93 -3.38
CA THR A 108 -1.83 12.11 -4.73
C THR A 108 -1.42 10.93 -5.62
N VAL A 109 -2.01 10.85 -6.81
CA VAL A 109 -1.84 9.72 -7.76
C VAL A 109 -0.79 10.00 -8.82
#